data_AF-W7DQF2-F1
#
_entry.id   AF-W7DQF2-F1
#
_cell.length_a   1.000
_cell.length_b   1.000
_cell.length_c   1.000
_cell.angle_alpha   90.00
_cell.angle_beta   90.00
_cell.angle_gamma   90.00
#
_symmetry.space_group_name_H-M   'P 1'
#
loop_
_entity.id
_entity.type
_entity.pdbx_description
1 polymer ?
#
loop_
_entity_poly.entity_id
_entity_poly.type
_entity_poly.pdbx_seq_one_letter_code
_entity_poly.pdbx_strand_id
1 'polypeptide(L)'
;MAEQLNRQDNAIQGSEFRNKLNENWDMIERYIGIGTPSPAEVVSTIFPLAPENLEGAELENYFNKERIEVDKSIANLTGQIVEAVGANASGFIRIKDFRVLGSNYNYNTAGCFYDANFRYITFARFAAGTVAGWYTVTPPENAVYVRVVVNNAHLDTYMLRPSDEKPVQYFPHAVSVSWLKPQSVLFGKKNNHFRGLYYVARWTNYRRGNF
;
A
#
# COMPACT_ATOMS: atom_id res chain seq x y z
N MET A 1 17.29 -2.61 -16.57
CA MET A 1 16.42 -1.82 -17.47
C MET A 1 15.06 -2.47 -17.36
N ALA A 2 14.11 -1.85 -16.65
CA ALA A 2 12.80 -2.45 -16.47
C ALA A 2 12.12 -2.49 -17.84
N GLU A 3 11.81 -3.68 -18.35
CA GLU A 3 10.87 -3.85 -19.44
C GLU A 3 9.54 -3.25 -18.97
N GLN A 4 9.33 -1.98 -19.32
CA GLN A 4 7.99 -1.43 -19.39
C GLN A 4 7.21 -2.38 -20.30
N LEU A 5 6.11 -2.96 -19.78
CA LEU A 5 5.25 -3.89 -20.49
C LEU A 5 4.60 -3.19 -21.70
N ASN A 6 5.40 -3.00 -22.73
CA ASN A 6 5.03 -2.42 -24.01
C ASN A 6 4.39 -3.56 -24.82
N ARG A 7 3.18 -3.96 -24.42
CA ARG A 7 2.36 -4.89 -25.22
C ARG A 7 2.09 -4.21 -26.56
N GLN A 8 2.23 -4.97 -27.66
CA GLN A 8 2.27 -4.47 -29.04
C GLN A 8 1.13 -3.51 -29.44
N ASP A 9 -0.02 -3.58 -28.76
CA ASP A 9 -1.20 -2.74 -29.07
C ASP A 9 -1.15 -1.33 -28.44
N ASN A 10 -0.29 -1.11 -27.44
CA ASN A 10 -0.19 0.19 -26.74
C ASN A 10 0.51 1.28 -27.58
N ALA A 11 1.21 0.89 -28.65
CA ALA A 11 1.91 1.84 -29.52
C ALA A 11 0.94 2.76 -30.31
N ILE A 12 -0.31 2.33 -30.49
CA ILE A 12 -1.31 3.02 -31.33
C ILE A 12 -1.98 4.19 -30.58
N GLN A 13 -2.01 4.17 -29.24
CA GLN A 13 -2.82 5.10 -28.43
C GLN A 13 -2.08 6.37 -27.94
N GLY A 14 -0.90 6.66 -28.47
CA GLY A 14 -0.13 7.85 -28.11
C GLY A 14 0.67 7.71 -26.81
N SER A 15 1.55 8.68 -26.52
CA SER A 15 2.43 8.65 -25.33
C SER A 15 1.70 8.91 -24.03
N GLU A 16 0.68 9.79 -24.03
CA GLU A 16 -0.07 10.14 -22.80
C GLU A 16 -0.86 8.96 -22.24
N PHE A 17 -1.54 8.20 -23.10
CA PHE A 17 -2.27 7.00 -22.69
C PHE A 17 -1.34 5.95 -22.07
N ARG A 18 -0.17 5.73 -22.69
CA ARG A 18 0.85 4.80 -22.17
C ARG A 18 1.39 5.23 -20.81
N ASN A 19 1.60 6.52 -20.59
CA ASN A 19 2.07 7.05 -19.31
C ASN A 19 1.03 6.82 -18.21
N LYS A 20 -0.25 7.13 -18.47
CA LYS A 20 -1.34 6.88 -17.51
C LYS A 20 -1.49 5.39 -17.18
N LEU A 21 -1.37 4.52 -18.19
CA LEU A 21 -1.43 3.08 -17.96
C LEU A 21 -0.30 2.61 -17.02
N ASN A 22 0.92 3.11 -17.23
CA ASN A 22 2.07 2.79 -16.38
C ASN A 22 1.89 3.31 -14.95
N GLU A 23 1.35 4.52 -14.76
CA GLU A 23 1.01 5.08 -13.45
C GLU A 23 -0.02 4.19 -12.72
N ASN A 24 -1.05 3.75 -13.44
CA ASN A 24 -2.08 2.86 -12.89
C ASN A 24 -1.52 1.47 -12.52
N TRP A 25 -0.58 0.95 -13.31
CA TRP A 25 0.16 -0.27 -12.96
C TRP A 25 1.03 -0.09 -11.73
N ASP A 26 1.76 1.02 -11.63
CA ASP A 26 2.57 1.35 -10.45
C ASP A 26 1.72 1.41 -9.18
N MET A 27 0.47 1.88 -9.29
CA MET A 27 -0.50 1.87 -8.18
C MET A 27 -0.94 0.48 -7.77
N ILE A 28 -1.24 -0.39 -8.74
CA ILE A 28 -1.57 -1.80 -8.49
C ILE A 28 -0.39 -2.48 -7.78
N GLU A 29 0.84 -2.27 -8.25
CA GLU A 29 2.05 -2.79 -7.62
C GLU A 29 2.25 -2.28 -6.19
N ARG A 30 1.94 -1.00 -5.92
CA ARG A 30 2.00 -0.41 -4.57
C ARG A 30 0.96 -1.02 -3.63
N TYR A 31 -0.26 -1.26 -4.12
CA TYR A 31 -1.34 -1.84 -3.32
C TYR A 31 -1.09 -3.31 -2.98
N ILE A 32 -0.73 -4.11 -3.98
CA ILE A 32 -0.53 -5.55 -3.79
C ILE A 32 0.78 -5.77 -3.03
N GLY A 33 1.82 -4.97 -3.30
CA GLY A 33 3.22 -5.23 -2.94
C GLY A 33 3.74 -6.50 -3.63
N ILE A 34 5.04 -6.76 -3.61
CA ILE A 34 5.62 -7.86 -4.41
C ILE A 34 5.39 -9.21 -3.72
N GLY A 35 4.98 -10.20 -4.49
CA GLY A 35 4.75 -11.60 -4.10
C GLY A 35 3.77 -12.23 -5.09
N THR A 36 4.14 -13.38 -5.67
CA THR A 36 3.30 -14.15 -6.62
C THR A 36 1.88 -14.31 -6.08
N PRO A 37 0.82 -13.95 -6.83
CA PRO A 37 0.71 -14.03 -8.30
C PRO A 37 1.21 -12.78 -9.06
N SER A 38 1.41 -12.94 -10.37
CA SER A 38 1.75 -11.83 -11.27
C SER A 38 0.69 -10.70 -11.20
N PRO A 39 1.05 -9.43 -11.48
CA PRO A 39 0.09 -8.32 -11.50
C PRO A 39 -1.14 -8.61 -12.40
N ALA A 40 -0.97 -9.37 -13.48
CA ALA A 40 -2.06 -9.78 -14.36
C ALA A 40 -3.01 -10.83 -13.73
N GLU A 41 -2.48 -11.78 -12.96
CA GLU A 41 -3.30 -12.75 -12.22
C GLU A 41 -4.09 -12.08 -11.10
N VAL A 42 -3.49 -11.09 -10.42
CA VAL A 42 -4.17 -10.34 -9.35
C VAL A 42 -5.25 -9.42 -9.91
N VAL A 43 -5.01 -8.75 -11.04
CA VAL A 43 -6.03 -7.97 -11.75
C VAL A 43 -7.21 -8.87 -12.15
N SER A 44 -6.97 -10.14 -12.52
CA SER A 44 -8.07 -11.06 -12.85
C SER A 44 -8.85 -11.60 -11.65
N THR A 45 -8.29 -11.57 -10.43
CA THR A 45 -8.88 -12.23 -9.24
C THR A 45 -9.34 -11.28 -8.13
N ILE A 46 -8.79 -10.06 -8.03
CA ILE A 46 -9.08 -9.13 -6.91
C ILE A 46 -9.89 -7.90 -7.34
N PHE A 47 -9.86 -7.50 -8.62
CA PHE A 47 -10.61 -6.33 -9.10
C PHE A 47 -11.16 -6.51 -10.52
N PRO A 48 -12.46 -6.37 -10.79
CA PRO A 48 -12.97 -6.24 -12.16
C PRO A 48 -12.62 -4.87 -12.79
N LEU A 49 -11.63 -4.16 -12.26
CA LEU A 49 -11.18 -2.86 -12.73
C LEU A 49 -9.91 -3.06 -13.54
N ALA A 50 -10.03 -2.90 -14.85
CA ALA A 50 -8.87 -2.80 -15.72
C ALA A 50 -8.03 -1.57 -15.32
N PRO A 51 -6.69 -1.57 -15.51
CA PRO A 51 -5.81 -0.48 -15.11
C PRO A 51 -6.28 0.88 -15.63
N GLU A 52 -6.92 0.94 -16.79
CA GLU A 52 -7.50 2.16 -17.37
C GLU A 52 -8.58 2.80 -16.47
N ASN A 53 -9.22 2.01 -15.60
CA ASN A 53 -10.23 2.46 -14.63
C ASN A 53 -9.62 2.86 -13.27
N LEU A 54 -8.31 3.10 -13.18
CA LEU A 54 -7.65 3.59 -11.96
C LEU A 54 -7.21 5.05 -12.08
N GLU A 55 -7.62 5.77 -13.12
CA GLU A 55 -7.34 7.20 -13.23
C GLU A 55 -7.90 7.95 -12.01
N GLY A 56 -7.05 8.71 -11.32
CA GLY A 56 -7.42 9.41 -10.08
C GLY A 56 -7.57 8.50 -8.85
N ALA A 57 -7.00 7.30 -8.89
CA ALA A 57 -6.85 6.48 -7.70
C ALA A 57 -5.79 7.10 -6.77
N GLU A 58 -6.01 7.01 -5.46
CA GLU A 58 -5.08 7.47 -4.42
C GLU A 58 -4.90 6.39 -3.36
N LEU A 59 -3.69 6.27 -2.82
CA LEU A 59 -3.40 5.41 -1.67
C LEU A 59 -2.85 6.28 -0.54
N GLU A 60 -3.64 6.42 0.52
CA GLU A 60 -3.33 7.32 1.63
C GLU A 60 -2.54 6.67 2.75
N ASN A 61 -2.52 5.35 2.85
CA ASN A 61 -1.70 4.65 3.83
C ASN A 61 -1.02 3.46 3.15
N TYR A 62 0.30 3.48 3.11
CA TYR A 62 1.12 2.48 2.46
C TYR A 62 1.41 1.26 3.33
N PHE A 63 1.09 1.32 4.63
CA PHE A 63 1.27 0.19 5.53
C PHE A 63 0.08 -0.77 5.47
N ASN A 64 0.32 -1.98 4.95
CA ASN A 64 -0.69 -3.04 4.93
C ASN A 64 -0.51 -4.01 6.12
N LYS A 65 -1.43 -3.94 7.09
CA LYS A 65 -1.42 -4.81 8.28
C LYS A 65 -1.68 -6.29 7.98
N GLU A 66 -2.26 -6.62 6.82
CA GLU A 66 -2.51 -8.00 6.40
C GLU A 66 -1.26 -8.67 5.81
N ARG A 67 -0.24 -7.87 5.46
CA ARG A 67 1.05 -8.33 4.93
C ARG A 67 2.17 -8.06 5.92
N ILE A 68 2.03 -8.57 7.14
CA ILE A 68 3.04 -8.48 8.20
C ILE A 68 3.63 -9.85 8.52
N GLU A 69 4.86 -9.85 9.00
CA GLU A 69 5.45 -10.97 9.72
C GLU A 69 5.26 -10.73 11.22
N VAL A 70 4.43 -11.57 11.86
CA VAL A 70 4.03 -11.44 13.27
C VAL A 70 5.18 -11.84 14.20
N ASP A 71 5.31 -11.11 15.32
CA ASP A 71 6.36 -11.29 16.33
C ASP A 71 7.78 -11.22 15.73
N LYS A 72 7.93 -10.43 14.66
CA LYS A 72 9.19 -10.15 13.99
C LYS A 72 9.55 -8.67 14.07
N SER A 73 10.84 -8.41 14.22
CA SER A 73 11.45 -7.10 14.01
C SER A 73 12.51 -7.18 12.92
N ILE A 74 13.11 -6.04 12.59
CA ILE A 74 14.17 -5.91 11.60
C ILE A 74 15.43 -5.42 12.32
N ALA A 75 16.53 -6.16 12.16
CA ALA A 75 17.82 -5.76 12.71
C ALA A 75 18.35 -4.52 11.98
N ASN A 76 18.54 -3.42 12.72
CA ASN A 76 18.90 -2.11 12.14
C ASN A 76 20.17 -2.12 11.29
N LEU A 77 21.14 -2.99 11.58
CA LEU A 77 22.44 -2.98 10.90
C LEU A 77 22.49 -3.87 9.66
N THR A 78 21.54 -4.81 9.53
CA THR A 78 21.59 -5.85 8.49
C THR A 78 20.32 -5.90 7.64
N GLY A 79 19.23 -5.28 8.10
CA GLY A 79 17.92 -5.38 7.46
C GLY A 79 17.30 -6.78 7.53
N GLN A 80 17.88 -7.69 8.32
CA GLN A 80 17.39 -9.06 8.47
C GLN A 80 16.27 -9.14 9.50
N ILE A 81 15.38 -10.12 9.29
CA ILE A 81 14.33 -10.43 10.24
C ILE A 81 14.90 -11.11 11.48
N VAL A 82 14.42 -10.67 12.64
CA VAL A 82 14.75 -11.22 13.95
C VAL A 82 13.47 -11.44 14.75
N GLU A 83 13.49 -12.43 15.65
CA GLU A 83 12.38 -12.64 16.59
C GLU A 83 12.23 -11.45 17.54
N ALA A 84 11.00 -10.96 17.68
CA ALA A 84 10.66 -9.89 18.61
C ALA A 84 9.17 -9.93 18.94
N VAL A 85 8.82 -10.60 20.04
CA VAL A 85 7.44 -10.72 20.51
C VAL A 85 6.83 -9.33 20.73
N GLY A 86 5.64 -9.10 20.17
CA GLY A 86 4.92 -7.84 20.27
C GLY A 86 5.24 -6.83 19.18
N ALA A 87 6.22 -7.11 18.32
CA ALA A 87 6.58 -6.31 17.14
C ALA A 87 6.21 -7.06 15.86
N ASN A 88 5.93 -6.32 14.79
CA ASN A 88 5.58 -6.90 13.50
C ASN A 88 6.31 -6.17 12.39
N ALA A 89 7.01 -6.93 11.55
CA ALA A 89 7.69 -6.38 10.38
C ALA A 89 6.72 -6.36 9.21
N SER A 90 6.58 -5.22 8.54
CA SER A 90 5.79 -5.15 7.29
C SER A 90 6.43 -6.02 6.19
N GLY A 91 5.65 -6.37 5.18
CA GLY A 91 6.17 -6.73 3.87
C GLY A 91 6.96 -5.57 3.23
N PHE A 92 7.57 -5.84 2.08
CA PHE A 92 8.26 -4.80 1.31
C PHE A 92 7.26 -3.80 0.72
N ILE A 93 7.34 -2.56 1.16
CA ILE A 93 6.52 -1.44 0.69
C ILE A 93 7.33 -0.70 -0.38
N ARG A 94 6.80 -0.60 -1.59
CA ARG A 94 7.46 0.10 -2.70
C ARG A 94 7.37 1.61 -2.49
N ILE A 95 8.53 2.27 -2.46
CA ILE A 95 8.68 3.72 -2.21
C ILE A 95 9.46 4.44 -3.31
N LYS A 96 9.65 3.76 -4.45
CA LYS A 96 10.33 4.35 -5.60
C LYS A 96 9.71 5.71 -5.94
N ASP A 97 10.58 6.70 -6.13
CA ASP A 97 10.25 8.09 -6.43
C ASP A 97 9.66 8.92 -5.27
N PHE A 98 9.57 8.36 -4.06
CA PHE A 98 9.18 9.13 -2.88
C PHE A 98 10.32 10.00 -2.39
N ARG A 99 10.04 11.30 -2.22
CA ARG A 99 11.00 12.29 -1.71
C ARG A 99 11.07 12.29 -0.19
N VAL A 100 9.97 11.97 0.47
CA VAL A 100 9.86 11.93 1.93
C VAL A 100 8.83 10.88 2.32
N LEU A 101 9.06 10.25 3.46
CA LEU A 101 8.10 9.40 4.13
C LEU A 101 7.70 10.03 5.45
N GLY A 102 6.40 10.01 5.76
CA GLY A 102 5.83 10.45 7.02
C GLY A 102 5.09 9.31 7.72
N SER A 103 5.17 9.27 9.05
CA SER A 103 4.46 8.30 9.88
C SER A 103 3.97 8.92 11.18
N ASN A 104 2.86 8.41 11.71
CA ASN A 104 2.26 8.88 12.96
C ASN A 104 2.86 8.26 14.23
N TYR A 105 3.91 7.42 14.11
CA TYR A 105 4.57 6.81 15.26
C TYR A 105 6.08 7.02 15.24
N ASN A 106 6.62 7.35 16.41
CA ASN A 106 8.06 7.34 16.64
C ASN A 106 8.47 5.92 16.97
N TYR A 107 9.30 5.33 16.11
CA TYR A 107 10.04 4.15 16.50
C TYR A 107 11.51 4.47 16.31
N ASN A 108 12.27 4.37 17.40
CA ASN A 108 13.73 4.39 17.34
C ASN A 108 14.28 3.30 16.39
N THR A 109 13.44 2.28 16.09
CA THR A 109 13.61 1.18 15.12
C THR A 109 12.45 1.15 14.12
N ALA A 110 12.18 2.25 13.40
CA ALA A 110 11.03 2.36 12.51
C ALA A 110 11.07 1.48 11.27
N GLY A 111 12.25 1.03 10.81
CA GLY A 111 12.32 0.16 9.64
C GLY A 111 13.70 0.11 8.97
N CYS A 112 13.76 -0.41 7.75
CA CYS A 112 14.96 -0.41 6.91
C CYS A 112 14.60 -0.11 5.45
N PHE A 113 15.53 0.51 4.73
CA PHE A 113 15.45 0.74 3.28
C PHE A 113 16.18 -0.37 2.53
N TYR A 114 15.64 -0.72 1.36
CA TYR A 114 16.17 -1.78 0.51
C TYR A 114 16.21 -1.33 -0.96
N ASP A 115 17.17 -1.87 -1.70
CA ASP A 115 17.34 -1.63 -3.13
C ASP A 115 16.34 -2.45 -3.98
N ALA A 116 16.42 -2.31 -5.30
CA ALA A 116 15.58 -3.04 -6.25
C ALA A 116 15.70 -4.58 -6.15
N ASN A 117 16.79 -5.09 -5.57
CA ASN A 117 17.05 -6.52 -5.38
C ASN A 117 16.74 -6.98 -3.94
N PHE A 118 16.00 -6.17 -3.17
CA PHE A 118 15.68 -6.42 -1.76
C PHE A 118 16.90 -6.48 -0.84
N ARG A 119 18.03 -5.89 -1.25
CA ARG A 119 19.23 -5.81 -0.41
C ARG A 119 19.14 -4.61 0.51
N TYR A 120 19.49 -4.82 1.77
CA TYR A 120 19.54 -3.76 2.78
C TYR A 120 20.47 -2.62 2.32
N ILE A 121 19.99 -1.39 2.45
CA ILE A 121 20.75 -0.17 2.20
C ILE A 121 21.14 0.48 3.52
N THR A 122 20.13 0.85 4.31
CA THR A 122 20.32 1.55 5.57
C THR A 122 19.07 1.45 6.46
N PHE A 123 19.25 1.72 7.74
CA PHE A 123 18.18 1.82 8.70
C PHE A 123 17.29 3.05 8.42
N ALA A 124 15.96 2.88 8.50
CA ALA A 124 14.99 3.95 8.31
C ALA A 124 14.73 4.65 9.66
N ARG A 125 15.46 5.74 9.90
CA ARG A 125 15.34 6.54 11.12
C ARG A 125 14.35 7.69 10.94
N PHE A 126 13.10 7.47 11.36
CA PHE A 126 12.10 8.53 11.38
C PHE A 126 12.41 9.52 12.51
N ALA A 127 12.59 10.78 12.15
CA ALA A 127 12.84 11.87 13.09
C ALA A 127 11.56 12.68 13.33
N ALA A 128 11.45 13.32 14.49
CA ALA A 128 10.33 14.20 14.78
C ALA A 128 10.25 15.30 13.70
N GLY A 129 9.09 15.40 13.06
CA GLY A 129 8.80 16.49 12.12
C GLY A 129 8.49 17.78 12.86
N THR A 130 8.10 18.80 12.10
CA THR A 130 7.65 20.10 12.63
C THR A 130 6.31 20.01 13.36
N VAL A 131 5.49 19.00 13.05
CA VAL A 131 4.17 18.77 13.65
C VAL A 131 4.24 17.64 14.68
N ALA A 132 3.70 17.87 15.87
CA ALA A 132 3.66 16.88 16.94
C ALA A 132 2.95 15.58 16.51
N GLY A 133 3.58 14.44 16.81
CA GLY A 133 3.05 13.12 16.47
C GLY A 133 3.11 12.80 14.97
N TRP A 134 3.98 13.49 14.22
CA TRP A 134 4.32 13.14 12.84
C TRP A 134 5.84 13.10 12.71
N TYR A 135 6.32 11.99 12.18
CA TYR A 135 7.74 11.69 12.07
C TYR A 135 8.08 11.47 10.61
N THR A 136 9.23 11.98 10.17
CA THR A 136 9.61 11.96 8.76
C THR A 136 10.99 11.36 8.55
N VAL A 137 11.20 10.83 7.36
CA VAL A 137 12.51 10.35 6.90
C VAL A 137 12.62 10.56 5.39
N THR A 138 13.80 10.94 4.91
CA THR A 138 14.10 11.03 3.48
C THR A 138 14.71 9.70 3.03
N PRO A 139 14.10 8.98 2.06
CA PRO A 139 14.69 7.78 1.50
C PRO A 139 16.05 8.06 0.84
N PRO A 140 17.04 7.16 0.95
CA PRO A 140 18.24 7.18 0.12
C PRO A 140 17.90 7.09 -1.38
N GLU A 141 18.74 7.67 -2.24
CA GLU A 141 18.48 7.76 -3.69
C GLU A 141 18.28 6.38 -4.36
N ASN A 142 18.98 5.36 -3.89
CA ASN A 142 18.87 3.99 -4.41
C ASN A 142 17.81 3.12 -3.72
N ALA A 143 17.03 3.68 -2.79
CA ALA A 143 15.99 2.95 -2.09
C ALA A 143 14.75 2.77 -2.97
N VAL A 144 14.35 1.52 -3.16
CA VAL A 144 13.14 1.14 -3.91
C VAL A 144 12.06 0.64 -2.96
N TYR A 145 12.45 0.04 -1.84
CA TYR A 145 11.54 -0.46 -0.83
C TYR A 145 11.89 0.05 0.57
N VAL A 146 10.87 0.10 1.41
CA VAL A 146 11.00 0.20 2.86
C VAL A 146 10.27 -0.98 3.49
N ARG A 147 10.78 -1.44 4.64
CA ARG A 147 10.01 -2.25 5.57
C ARG A 147 9.97 -1.54 6.90
N VAL A 148 8.84 -1.57 7.58
CA VAL A 148 8.64 -0.89 8.87
C VAL A 148 8.33 -1.88 9.97
N VAL A 149 8.66 -1.53 11.21
CA VAL A 149 8.33 -2.34 12.39
C VAL A 149 7.24 -1.64 13.19
N VAL A 150 6.15 -2.36 13.47
CA VAL A 150 4.97 -1.82 14.16
C VAL A 150 4.60 -2.74 15.33
N ASN A 151 4.44 -2.15 16.51
CA ASN A 151 3.98 -2.89 17.70
C ASN A 151 2.51 -3.30 17.58
N ASN A 152 2.14 -4.42 18.20
CA ASN A 152 0.76 -4.95 18.22
C ASN A 152 -0.29 -3.89 18.58
N ALA A 153 0.01 -3.05 19.57
CA ALA A 153 -0.90 -2.01 20.04
C ALA A 153 -1.23 -0.93 18.99
N HIS A 154 -0.41 -0.81 17.93
CA HIS A 154 -0.53 0.24 16.93
C HIS A 154 -0.84 -0.29 15.53
N LEU A 155 -1.04 -1.60 15.34
CA LEU A 155 -1.30 -2.19 14.02
C LEU A 155 -2.53 -1.59 13.33
N ASP A 156 -3.58 -1.27 14.09
CA ASP A 156 -4.83 -0.73 13.55
C ASP A 156 -4.80 0.79 13.32
N THR A 157 -3.76 1.47 13.80
CA THR A 157 -3.64 2.93 13.76
C THR A 157 -2.37 3.42 13.08
N TYR A 158 -1.42 2.54 12.77
CA TYR A 158 -0.16 2.91 12.12
C TYR A 158 -0.39 3.32 10.67
N MET A 159 0.26 4.41 10.30
CA MET A 159 0.16 4.99 8.96
C MET A 159 1.54 5.38 8.44
N LEU A 160 1.76 5.10 7.17
CA LEU A 160 2.94 5.49 6.41
C LEU A 160 2.51 6.20 5.12
N ARG A 161 3.00 7.42 4.89
CA ARG A 161 2.62 8.29 3.77
C ARG A 161 3.83 8.84 3.01
N PRO A 162 3.71 9.13 1.71
CA PRO A 162 4.73 9.81 0.92
C PRO A 162 4.65 11.34 1.10
N SER A 163 4.59 11.81 2.34
CA SER A 163 4.39 13.22 2.65
C SER A 163 4.94 13.57 4.04
N ASP A 164 5.54 14.75 4.16
CA ASP A 164 5.93 15.39 5.41
C ASP A 164 4.76 16.12 6.10
N GLU A 165 3.64 16.29 5.40
CA GLU A 165 2.42 16.87 5.95
C GLU A 165 1.64 15.83 6.76
N LYS A 166 1.38 16.17 8.02
CA LYS A 166 0.54 15.35 8.89
C LYS A 166 -0.90 15.35 8.36
N PRO A 167 -1.49 14.17 8.08
CA PRO A 167 -2.89 14.10 7.70
C PRO A 167 -3.81 14.53 8.86
N VAL A 168 -4.95 15.11 8.51
CA VAL A 168 -5.97 15.56 9.46
C VAL A 168 -6.66 14.41 10.21
N GLN A 169 -6.56 13.19 9.68
CA GLN A 169 -7.15 11.98 10.26
C GLN A 169 -6.33 10.74 9.87
N TYR A 170 -6.65 9.61 10.49
CA TYR A 170 -6.12 8.32 10.09
C TYR A 170 -6.81 7.82 8.81
N PHE A 171 -6.03 7.22 7.90
CA PHE A 171 -6.53 6.51 6.73
C PHE A 171 -6.11 5.03 6.80
N PRO A 172 -7.03 4.07 6.60
CA PRO A 172 -6.66 2.67 6.47
C PRO A 172 -5.93 2.42 5.14
N HIS A 173 -5.23 1.29 5.04
CA HIS A 173 -4.66 0.84 3.77
C HIS A 173 -5.76 0.44 2.80
N ALA A 174 -6.10 1.34 1.89
CA ALA A 174 -7.09 1.13 0.84
C ALA A 174 -6.80 2.06 -0.33
N VAL A 175 -7.04 1.58 -1.55
CA VAL A 175 -7.07 2.42 -2.75
C VAL A 175 -8.43 3.13 -2.78
N SER A 176 -8.41 4.46 -2.74
CA SER A 176 -9.55 5.29 -3.08
C SER A 176 -9.49 5.66 -4.55
N VAL A 177 -10.64 5.90 -5.17
CA VAL A 177 -10.77 6.43 -6.53
C VAL A 177 -11.76 7.57 -6.43
N SER A 178 -11.32 8.81 -6.66
CA SER A 178 -12.11 10.00 -6.28
C SER A 178 -13.46 10.08 -7.01
N TRP A 179 -13.56 9.50 -8.20
CA TRP A 179 -14.80 9.41 -8.98
C TRP A 179 -15.65 8.19 -8.65
N LEU A 180 -15.07 7.13 -8.07
CA LEU A 180 -15.81 6.03 -7.50
C LEU A 180 -16.35 6.46 -6.13
N LYS A 181 -17.25 7.43 -6.14
CA LYS A 181 -18.06 7.72 -4.96
C LYS A 181 -18.72 6.40 -4.54
N PRO A 182 -18.74 6.03 -3.25
CA PRO A 182 -19.61 4.93 -2.81
C PRO A 182 -20.98 5.24 -3.39
N GLN A 183 -21.60 4.26 -4.07
CA GLN A 183 -22.86 4.48 -4.77
C GLN A 183 -23.77 5.29 -3.86
N SER A 184 -23.97 6.55 -4.25
CA SER A 184 -24.92 7.41 -3.57
C SER A 184 -26.23 6.70 -3.80
N VAL A 185 -26.85 6.26 -2.72
CA VAL A 185 -28.16 5.62 -2.66
C VAL A 185 -28.99 6.05 -3.87
N LEU A 186 -29.14 5.15 -4.86
CA LEU A 186 -30.02 5.40 -5.99
C LEU A 186 -31.41 5.55 -5.39
N PHE A 187 -31.95 6.78 -5.50
CA PHE A 187 -33.24 7.16 -4.94
C PHE A 187 -34.31 6.13 -5.31
N GLY A 188 -34.74 5.36 -4.32
CA GLY A 188 -35.67 4.24 -4.51
C GLY A 188 -36.21 3.67 -3.20
N LYS A 189 -36.81 4.53 -2.37
CA LYS A 189 -37.67 4.21 -1.20
C LYS A 189 -37.04 3.63 0.10
N LYS A 190 -37.20 4.49 1.12
CA LYS A 190 -37.59 4.31 2.54
C LYS A 190 -36.62 3.66 3.55
N ASN A 191 -36.09 4.58 4.36
CA ASN A 191 -36.17 4.69 5.82
C ASN A 191 -35.52 3.66 6.76
N ASN A 192 -34.61 4.27 7.53
CA ASN A 192 -34.42 4.18 8.96
C ASN A 192 -33.49 3.09 9.51
N HIS A 193 -32.44 3.62 10.15
CA HIS A 193 -31.48 2.99 11.04
C HIS A 193 -30.62 1.92 10.39
N PHE A 194 -29.34 2.22 10.11
CA PHE A 194 -28.26 1.29 10.48
C PHE A 194 -26.95 2.06 10.68
N ARG A 195 -26.43 1.96 11.92
CA ARG A 195 -25.07 2.34 12.31
C ARG A 195 -24.10 1.31 11.73
N GLY A 196 -22.98 1.80 11.18
CA GLY A 196 -21.68 1.13 11.06
C GLY A 196 -21.64 -0.26 10.43
N LEU A 197 -21.13 -0.38 9.21
CA LEU A 197 -20.61 -1.64 8.68
C LEU A 197 -19.38 -1.39 7.80
N TYR A 198 -18.22 -1.85 8.28
CA TYR A 198 -17.05 -2.13 7.46
C TYR A 198 -17.33 -3.39 6.64
N TYR A 199 -16.94 -3.42 5.37
CA TYR A 199 -17.11 -4.59 4.52
C TYR A 199 -16.13 -5.70 4.93
N VAL A 200 -16.67 -6.87 5.30
CA VAL A 200 -15.98 -8.16 5.33
C VAL A 200 -16.68 -9.05 4.31
N ALA A 201 -16.01 -9.37 3.20
CA ALA A 201 -16.55 -10.28 2.20
C ALA A 201 -16.41 -11.73 2.70
N ARG A 202 -17.54 -12.39 3.02
CA ARG A 202 -17.59 -13.83 3.31
C ARG A 202 -18.15 -14.55 2.09
N TRP A 203 -17.34 -15.41 1.47
CA TRP A 203 -17.75 -16.25 0.35
C TRP A 203 -18.53 -17.48 0.83
N THR A 204 -19.76 -17.66 0.34
CA THR A 204 -20.47 -18.95 0.36
C THR A 204 -20.49 -19.53 -1.05
N ASN A 205 -19.77 -20.63 -1.22
CA ASN A 205 -19.78 -21.44 -2.44
C ASN A 205 -21.17 -22.05 -2.67
N TYR A 206 -21.83 -21.70 -3.77
CA TYR A 206 -23.01 -22.42 -4.26
C TYR A 206 -22.58 -23.33 -5.43
N ARG A 207 -22.24 -24.59 -5.11
CA ARG A 207 -22.17 -25.67 -6.10
C ARG A 207 -23.60 -25.96 -6.58
N ARG A 208 -23.92 -25.69 -7.84
CA ARG A 208 -25.02 -26.38 -8.53
C ARG A 208 -24.42 -27.54 -9.33
N GLY A 209 -24.72 -28.75 -8.87
CA GLY A 209 -24.50 -29.97 -9.63
C GLY A 209 -25.55 -30.12 -10.72
N ASN A 210 -25.11 -30.65 -11.86
CA ASN A 210 -25.94 -31.20 -12.92
C ASN A 210 -26.58 -32.51 -12.44
N PHE A 211 -27.89 -32.66 -12.65
CA PHE A 211 -28.56 -33.76 -13.37
C PHE A 211 -30.04 -33.39 -13.53
#